data_AF-A0A4S9ENX4-F1
#
_entry.id   AF-A0A4S9ENX4-F1
#
_cell.length_a   1.000
_cell.length_b   1.000
_cell.length_c   1.000
_cell.angle_alpha   90.00
_cell.angle_beta   90.00
_cell.angle_gamma   90.00
#
_symmetry.space_group_name_H-M   'P 1'
#
loop_
_entity.id
_entity.type
_entity.pdbx_description
1 polymer ?
#
loop_
_entity_poly.entity_id
_entity_poly.type
_entity_poly.pdbx_seq_one_letter_code
_entity_poly.pdbx_strand_id
1 'polypeptide(L)'
;MDAWLGKHIEKQRYRETQALAAATADDLATIKMRGKRKALPAAVLVDALIAIPAYLRALRAFTSIATSVTTILHMGYEDSVYLAKLAEQAERYEEMVENMKNVASADQELSVEERNLLSVAYKNVIGARRASWRIVTSIEQKEESKGNEQQVTLIKEYRQKIEAELAQICEDILAVLDKHLIPSAQSGESKVFYHKMKGDYHRYLAEFALGDKRKTSADKSLEAYQNATEVAQTDLAPTHPIRLGLALNFSVFYYEILNSPDKACHLAKAAFDDAIAELDTLSEESYKDSTLIMQLLRDNLTLWTSSETEPSGDAAPEAKESAEAPAATEETKASE
;
A
#
# COMPACT_ATOMS: atom_id res chain seq x y z
N MET A 1 15.37 18.91 5.24
CA MET A 1 16.83 18.69 5.32
C MET A 1 17.34 17.90 4.10
N ASP A 2 16.43 17.39 3.26
CA ASP A 2 16.71 16.37 2.24
C ASP A 2 17.13 16.93 0.88
N ALA A 3 16.69 18.14 0.52
CA ALA A 3 17.18 18.80 -0.69
C ALA A 3 18.67 19.19 -0.60
N TRP A 4 19.16 19.43 0.62
CA TRP A 4 20.58 19.72 0.86
C TRP A 4 21.42 18.45 0.79
N LEU A 5 20.94 17.35 1.40
CA LEU A 5 21.63 16.06 1.40
C LEU A 5 21.71 15.46 -0.01
N GLY A 6 20.62 15.52 -0.80
CA GLY A 6 20.60 15.07 -2.19
C GLY A 6 21.59 15.84 -3.07
N LYS A 7 21.61 17.17 -2.96
CA LYS A 7 22.61 18.00 -3.68
C LYS A 7 24.04 17.76 -3.18
N HIS A 8 24.23 17.40 -1.92
CA HIS A 8 25.57 17.10 -1.38
C HIS A 8 26.08 15.74 -1.87
N ILE A 9 25.22 14.73 -1.96
CA ILE A 9 25.53 13.40 -2.50
C ILE A 9 25.81 13.48 -4.00
N GLU A 10 25.01 14.23 -4.76
CA GLU A 10 25.21 14.42 -6.19
C GLU A 10 26.51 15.19 -6.49
N LYS A 11 26.83 16.20 -5.67
CA LYS A 11 28.10 16.95 -5.75
C LYS A 11 29.31 16.12 -5.32
N GLN A 12 29.16 15.19 -4.37
CA GLN A 12 30.19 14.21 -4.01
C GLN A 12 30.43 13.21 -5.16
N ARG A 13 29.36 12.63 -5.72
CA ARG A 13 29.45 11.72 -6.88
C ARG A 13 30.08 12.38 -8.11
N TYR A 14 29.75 13.65 -8.37
CA TYR A 14 30.36 14.44 -9.46
C TYR A 14 31.86 14.69 -9.22
N ARG A 15 32.27 14.95 -7.97
CA ARG A 15 33.69 15.12 -7.59
C ARG A 15 34.46 13.81 -7.69
N GLU A 16 33.87 12.70 -7.28
CA GLU A 16 34.46 11.36 -7.40
C GLU A 16 34.62 10.94 -8.87
N THR A 17 33.64 11.22 -9.73
CA THR A 17 33.76 10.99 -11.18
C THR A 17 34.79 11.91 -11.84
N GLN A 18 34.88 13.18 -11.45
CA GLN A 18 35.95 14.06 -11.92
C GLN A 18 37.33 13.64 -11.43
N ALA A 19 37.47 13.15 -10.18
CA ALA A 19 38.72 12.65 -9.65
C ALA A 19 39.19 11.37 -10.38
N LEU A 20 38.26 10.47 -10.71
CA LEU A 20 38.55 9.27 -11.50
C LEU A 20 38.93 9.62 -12.96
N ALA A 21 38.26 10.62 -13.55
CA ALA A 21 38.59 11.14 -14.87
C ALA A 21 39.94 11.87 -14.91
N ALA A 22 40.31 12.58 -13.83
CA ALA A 22 41.60 13.25 -13.71
C ALA A 22 42.74 12.25 -13.51
N ALA A 23 42.55 11.21 -12.69
CA ALA A 23 43.54 10.14 -12.49
C ALA A 23 43.82 9.38 -13.81
N THR A 24 42.77 9.10 -14.58
CA THR A 24 42.90 8.44 -15.90
C THR A 24 43.53 9.35 -16.96
N ALA A 25 43.30 10.67 -16.89
CA ALA A 25 43.95 11.63 -17.78
C ALA A 25 45.45 11.81 -17.47
N ASP A 26 45.86 11.78 -16.20
CA ASP A 26 47.27 11.84 -15.80
C ASP A 26 48.03 10.55 -16.20
N ASP A 27 47.40 9.38 -16.08
CA ASP A 27 47.95 8.11 -16.58
C ASP A 27 48.12 8.13 -18.11
N LEU A 28 47.14 8.66 -18.85
CA LEU A 28 47.21 8.83 -20.31
C LEU A 28 48.22 9.91 -20.74
N ALA A 29 48.38 10.99 -19.98
CA ALA A 29 49.38 12.04 -20.24
C ALA A 29 50.80 11.53 -19.98
N THR A 30 50.98 10.68 -18.97
CA THR A 30 52.25 9.99 -18.67
C THR A 30 52.64 9.03 -19.80
N ILE A 31 51.66 8.40 -20.46
CA ILE A 31 51.87 7.57 -21.65
C ILE A 31 52.21 8.43 -22.89
N LYS A 32 51.59 9.61 -23.06
CA LYS A 32 51.81 10.49 -24.23
C LYS A 32 53.12 11.29 -24.18
N MET A 33 53.67 11.58 -22.98
CA MET A 33 54.90 12.36 -22.80
C MET A 33 56.21 11.59 -23.07
N ARG A 34 56.16 10.27 -23.32
CA ARG A 34 57.33 9.47 -23.73
C ARG A 34 57.35 9.21 -25.24
N GLY A 35 57.41 10.30 -26.01
CA GLY A 35 57.69 10.31 -27.46
C GLY A 35 59.14 9.95 -27.82
N LYS A 36 59.73 8.91 -27.21
CA LYS A 36 60.99 8.31 -27.68
C LYS A 36 60.90 6.80 -27.58
N ARG A 37 60.95 6.16 -28.76
CA ARG A 37 61.00 4.70 -28.95
C ARG A 37 62.06 4.07 -28.03
N LYS A 38 61.62 3.52 -26.91
CA LYS A 38 62.33 2.47 -26.17
C LYS A 38 61.29 1.41 -25.84
N ALA A 39 61.57 0.16 -26.23
CA ALA A 39 60.73 -0.97 -25.91
C ALA A 39 60.47 -0.99 -24.40
N LEU A 40 59.21 -1.02 -24.00
CA LEU A 40 58.84 -1.17 -22.59
C LEU A 40 59.37 -2.52 -22.07
N PRO A 41 59.82 -2.61 -20.81
CA PRO A 41 60.25 -3.87 -20.22
C PRO A 41 59.10 -4.89 -20.27
N ALA A 42 59.40 -6.14 -20.63
CA ALA A 42 58.39 -7.20 -20.81
C ALA A 42 57.45 -7.34 -19.59
N ALA A 43 57.93 -7.05 -18.37
CA ALA A 43 57.12 -7.07 -17.15
C ALA A 43 55.93 -6.09 -17.17
N VAL A 44 56.11 -4.87 -17.70
CA VAL A 44 55.04 -3.85 -17.75
C VAL A 44 53.97 -4.20 -18.80
N LEU A 45 54.38 -4.85 -19.89
CA LEU A 45 53.46 -5.38 -20.90
C LEU A 45 52.65 -6.57 -20.36
N VAL A 46 53.26 -7.43 -19.53
CA VAL A 46 52.59 -8.56 -18.89
C VAL A 46 51.57 -8.08 -17.85
N ASP A 47 51.90 -7.11 -17.01
CA ASP A 47 50.95 -6.57 -16.01
C ASP A 47 49.76 -5.87 -16.67
N ALA A 48 49.99 -5.12 -17.75
CA ALA A 48 48.92 -4.53 -18.55
C ALA A 48 48.02 -5.59 -19.21
N LEU A 49 48.61 -6.68 -19.73
CA LEU A 49 47.87 -7.82 -20.30
C LEU A 49 47.05 -8.58 -19.26
N ILE A 50 47.52 -8.66 -18.00
CA ILE A 50 46.80 -9.30 -16.90
C ILE A 50 45.63 -8.43 -16.40
N ALA A 51 45.74 -7.10 -16.50
CA ALA A 51 44.69 -6.16 -16.07
C ALA A 51 43.53 -5.99 -17.08
N ILE A 52 43.78 -6.22 -18.38
CA ILE A 52 42.76 -6.09 -19.44
C ILE A 52 41.51 -6.98 -19.19
N PRO A 53 41.62 -8.26 -18.79
CA PRO A 53 40.46 -9.10 -18.45
C PRO A 53 39.65 -8.61 -17.25
N ALA A 54 40.28 -7.93 -16.29
CA ALA A 54 39.59 -7.36 -15.13
C ALA A 54 38.83 -6.09 -15.51
N TYR A 55 39.44 -5.22 -16.31
CA TYR A 55 38.81 -4.01 -16.84
C TYR A 55 37.63 -4.34 -17.77
N LEU A 56 37.78 -5.32 -18.67
CA LEU A 56 36.69 -5.80 -19.53
C LEU A 56 35.55 -6.44 -18.73
N ARG A 57 35.84 -7.13 -17.62
CA ARG A 57 34.82 -7.65 -16.71
C ARG A 57 34.08 -6.52 -15.99
N ALA A 58 34.79 -5.51 -15.48
CA ALA A 58 34.17 -4.35 -14.85
C ALA A 58 33.31 -3.55 -15.85
N LEU A 59 33.79 -3.35 -17.08
CA LEU A 59 33.04 -2.67 -18.13
C LEU A 59 31.79 -3.47 -18.55
N ARG A 60 31.90 -4.80 -18.67
CA ARG A 60 30.74 -5.68 -18.92
C ARG A 60 29.74 -5.67 -17.78
N ALA A 61 30.21 -5.67 -16.52
CA ALA A 61 29.35 -5.55 -15.36
C ALA A 61 28.64 -4.19 -15.34
N PHE A 62 29.34 -3.11 -15.67
CA PHE A 62 28.78 -1.76 -15.75
C PHE A 62 27.77 -1.63 -16.89
N THR A 63 28.04 -2.18 -18.08
CA THR A 63 27.06 -2.22 -19.17
C THR A 63 25.89 -3.12 -18.84
N SER A 64 26.10 -4.24 -18.14
CA SER A 64 25.01 -5.12 -17.67
C SER A 64 24.12 -4.38 -16.69
N ILE A 65 24.69 -3.73 -15.67
CA ILE A 65 23.96 -2.90 -14.71
C ILE A 65 23.25 -1.75 -15.42
N ALA A 66 23.90 -1.05 -16.35
CA ALA A 66 23.27 0.03 -17.11
C ALA A 66 22.14 -0.49 -18.00
N THR A 67 22.26 -1.69 -18.58
CA THR A 67 21.21 -2.33 -19.38
C THR A 67 20.06 -2.75 -18.47
N SER A 68 20.32 -3.39 -17.33
CA SER A 68 19.30 -3.72 -16.32
C SER A 68 18.57 -2.48 -15.81
N VAL A 69 19.29 -1.38 -15.53
CA VAL A 69 18.70 -0.09 -15.13
C VAL A 69 17.89 0.54 -16.27
N THR A 70 18.29 0.36 -17.53
CA THR A 70 17.54 0.87 -18.69
C THR A 70 16.29 0.03 -18.98
N THR A 71 16.32 -1.28 -18.79
CA THR A 71 15.14 -2.16 -18.89
C THR A 71 14.12 -1.85 -17.79
N ILE A 72 14.59 -1.54 -16.58
CA ILE A 72 13.72 -1.06 -15.47
C ILE A 72 13.01 0.25 -15.85
N LEU A 73 13.60 1.09 -16.71
CA LEU A 73 13.07 2.41 -17.08
C LEU A 73 11.99 2.40 -18.18
N HIS A 74 11.62 1.23 -18.71
CA HIS A 74 10.52 1.09 -19.68
C HIS A 74 9.82 -0.26 -19.55
N MET A 75 9.44 -0.63 -18.34
CA MET A 75 8.54 -1.76 -18.15
C MET A 75 7.18 -1.43 -18.76
N GLY A 76 6.72 -2.27 -19.69
CA GLY A 76 5.41 -2.11 -20.31
C GLY A 76 4.28 -2.33 -19.29
N TYR A 77 3.07 -1.90 -19.67
CA TYR A 77 1.85 -2.15 -18.92
C TYR A 77 1.71 -3.64 -18.55
N GLU A 78 1.81 -4.51 -19.57
CA GLU A 78 1.74 -5.97 -19.43
C GLU A 78 2.85 -6.54 -18.53
N ASP A 79 4.08 -6.02 -18.65
CA ASP A 79 5.20 -6.46 -17.82
C ASP A 79 4.94 -6.14 -16.35
N SER A 80 4.34 -4.97 -16.08
CA SER A 80 4.00 -4.53 -14.72
C SER A 80 2.89 -5.41 -14.13
N VAL A 81 1.85 -5.74 -14.90
CA VAL A 81 0.80 -6.68 -14.45
C VAL A 81 1.40 -8.06 -14.16
N TYR A 82 2.24 -8.59 -15.05
CA TYR A 82 2.88 -9.89 -14.86
C TYR A 82 3.78 -9.91 -13.61
N LEU A 83 4.57 -8.86 -13.39
CA LEU A 83 5.43 -8.75 -12.22
C LEU A 83 4.64 -8.53 -10.93
N ALA A 84 3.49 -7.87 -10.97
CA ALA A 84 2.59 -7.80 -9.82
C ALA A 84 2.07 -9.19 -9.42
N LYS A 85 1.67 -10.02 -10.40
CA LYS A 85 1.26 -11.42 -10.15
C LYS A 85 2.42 -12.26 -9.57
N LEU A 86 3.64 -12.10 -10.10
CA LEU A 86 4.81 -12.78 -9.53
C LEU A 86 5.12 -12.30 -8.10
N ALA A 87 5.00 -11.00 -7.84
CA ALA A 87 5.21 -10.42 -6.52
C ALA A 87 4.17 -10.91 -5.50
N GLU A 88 2.91 -11.07 -5.91
CA GLU A 88 1.85 -11.68 -5.10
C GLU A 88 2.21 -13.11 -4.69
N GLN A 89 2.58 -13.96 -5.65
CA GLN A 89 2.98 -15.35 -5.39
C GLN A 89 4.24 -15.46 -4.50
N ALA A 90 5.09 -14.44 -4.53
CA ALA A 90 6.28 -14.34 -3.69
C ALA A 90 6.04 -13.60 -2.36
N GLU A 91 4.80 -13.16 -2.08
CA GLU A 91 4.41 -12.36 -0.92
C GLU A 91 5.23 -11.05 -0.78
N ARG A 92 5.73 -10.49 -1.88
CA ARG A 92 6.49 -9.23 -1.93
C ARG A 92 5.56 -8.06 -2.24
N TYR A 93 4.65 -7.77 -1.32
CA TYR A 93 3.57 -6.81 -1.55
C TYR A 93 4.03 -5.37 -1.78
N GLU A 94 5.19 -4.95 -1.24
CA GLU A 94 5.75 -3.63 -1.55
C GLU A 94 6.10 -3.48 -3.04
N GLU A 95 6.70 -4.50 -3.66
CA GLU A 95 6.97 -4.53 -5.11
C GLU A 95 5.69 -4.68 -5.93
N MET A 96 4.72 -5.43 -5.41
CA MET A 96 3.40 -5.54 -6.04
C MET A 96 2.74 -4.15 -6.12
N VAL A 97 2.82 -3.34 -5.06
CA VAL A 97 2.35 -1.94 -5.06
C VAL A 97 3.07 -1.11 -6.13
N GLU A 98 4.40 -1.18 -6.21
CA GLU A 98 5.15 -0.42 -7.22
C GLU A 98 4.73 -0.76 -8.64
N ASN A 99 4.56 -2.05 -8.95
CA ASN A 99 4.09 -2.50 -10.26
C ASN A 99 2.66 -2.02 -10.55
N MET A 100 1.74 -2.18 -9.60
CA MET A 100 0.34 -1.78 -9.79
C MET A 100 0.16 -0.25 -9.89
N LYS A 101 1.07 0.55 -9.34
CA LYS A 101 1.12 2.00 -9.58
C LYS A 101 1.50 2.34 -11.02
N ASN A 102 2.43 1.61 -11.61
CA ASN A 102 2.77 1.77 -13.02
C ASN A 102 1.57 1.44 -13.91
N VAL A 103 0.86 0.34 -13.61
CA VAL A 103 -0.40 -0.04 -14.28
C VAL A 103 -1.45 1.08 -14.16
N ALA A 104 -1.68 1.59 -12.95
CA ALA A 104 -2.63 2.68 -12.72
C ALA A 104 -2.27 3.97 -13.47
N SER A 105 -0.97 4.28 -13.60
CA SER A 105 -0.49 5.50 -14.27
C SER A 105 -0.69 5.52 -15.79
N ALA A 106 -1.20 4.43 -16.39
CA ALA A 106 -1.60 4.39 -17.79
C ALA A 106 -2.91 5.15 -18.08
N ASP A 107 -3.60 5.64 -17.04
CA ASP A 107 -4.87 6.40 -17.12
C ASP A 107 -6.00 5.66 -17.86
N GLN A 108 -5.95 4.33 -17.85
CA GLN A 108 -6.97 3.44 -18.43
C GLN A 108 -7.81 2.79 -17.32
N GLU A 109 -9.05 2.40 -17.66
CA GLU A 109 -9.89 1.67 -16.71
C GLU A 109 -9.29 0.29 -16.46
N LEU A 110 -9.02 -0.02 -15.18
CA LEU A 110 -8.51 -1.32 -14.80
C LEU A 110 -9.59 -2.38 -14.93
N SER A 111 -9.20 -3.53 -15.48
CA SER A 111 -9.99 -4.75 -15.43
C SER A 111 -10.26 -5.19 -13.99
N VAL A 112 -11.19 -6.12 -13.81
CA VAL A 112 -11.51 -6.65 -12.47
C VAL A 112 -10.29 -7.32 -11.83
N GLU A 113 -9.52 -8.10 -12.60
CA GLU A 113 -8.30 -8.75 -12.10
C GLU A 113 -7.26 -7.71 -11.64
N GLU A 114 -6.97 -6.68 -12.44
CA GLU A 114 -6.00 -5.64 -12.09
C GLU A 114 -6.45 -4.80 -10.89
N ARG A 115 -7.75 -4.52 -10.79
CA ARG A 115 -8.33 -3.82 -9.63
C ARG A 115 -8.17 -4.65 -8.36
N ASN A 116 -8.37 -5.96 -8.45
CA ASN A 116 -8.18 -6.89 -7.35
C ASN A 116 -6.70 -6.97 -6.95
N LEU A 117 -5.77 -7.08 -7.90
CA LEU A 117 -4.32 -7.05 -7.64
C LEU A 117 -3.90 -5.78 -6.89
N LEU A 118 -4.33 -4.60 -7.35
CA LEU A 118 -4.04 -3.33 -6.67
C LEU A 118 -4.54 -3.34 -5.22
N SER A 119 -5.78 -3.81 -5.01
CA SER A 119 -6.37 -3.85 -3.67
C SER A 119 -5.66 -4.85 -2.76
N VAL A 120 -5.31 -6.04 -3.24
CA VAL A 120 -4.55 -7.05 -2.49
C VAL A 120 -3.18 -6.52 -2.10
N ALA A 121 -2.47 -5.86 -3.03
CA ALA A 121 -1.15 -5.28 -2.79
C ALA A 121 -1.19 -4.29 -1.62
N TYR A 122 -2.03 -3.25 -1.73
CA TYR A 122 -2.11 -2.22 -0.70
C TYR A 122 -2.72 -2.74 0.60
N LYS A 123 -3.69 -3.67 0.56
CA LYS A 123 -4.28 -4.26 1.78
C LYS A 123 -3.25 -5.00 2.62
N ASN A 124 -2.38 -5.79 2.00
CA ASN A 124 -1.32 -6.49 2.72
C ASN A 124 -0.30 -5.50 3.30
N VAL A 125 0.09 -4.50 2.50
CA VAL A 125 1.03 -3.47 2.93
C VAL A 125 0.48 -2.65 4.10
N ILE A 126 -0.77 -2.19 4.05
CA ILE A 126 -1.35 -1.40 5.15
C ILE A 126 -1.68 -2.27 6.36
N GLY A 127 -2.14 -3.51 6.16
CA GLY A 127 -2.52 -4.44 7.22
C GLY A 127 -1.36 -4.75 8.17
N ALA A 128 -0.18 -5.07 7.62
CA ALA A 128 1.02 -5.34 8.42
C ALA A 128 1.43 -4.14 9.29
N ARG A 129 1.33 -2.92 8.73
CA ARG A 129 1.67 -1.68 9.44
C ARG A 129 0.61 -1.31 10.49
N ARG A 130 -0.69 -1.51 10.22
CA ARG A 130 -1.78 -1.29 11.20
C ARG A 130 -1.67 -2.25 12.38
N ALA A 131 -1.41 -3.53 12.12
CA ALA A 131 -1.18 -4.52 13.17
C ALA A 131 0.01 -4.12 14.07
N SER A 132 1.13 -3.72 13.47
CA SER A 132 2.32 -3.24 14.19
C SER A 132 1.99 -2.03 15.07
N TRP A 133 1.27 -1.05 14.52
CA TRP A 133 0.87 0.15 15.26
C TRP A 133 -0.01 -0.17 16.47
N ARG A 134 -1.00 -1.07 16.32
CA ARG A 134 -1.88 -1.48 17.43
C ARG A 134 -1.12 -2.16 18.56
N ILE A 135 -0.21 -3.07 18.22
CA ILE A 135 0.64 -3.77 19.21
C ILE A 135 1.45 -2.74 20.00
N VAL A 136 2.13 -1.82 19.30
CA VAL A 136 2.96 -0.80 19.96
C VAL A 136 2.11 0.14 20.82
N THR A 137 0.92 0.54 20.35
CA THR A 137 -0.01 1.38 21.11
C THR A 137 -0.49 0.68 22.39
N SER A 138 -0.80 -0.63 22.33
CA SER A 138 -1.17 -1.41 23.50
C SER A 138 -0.02 -1.53 24.51
N ILE A 139 1.21 -1.73 24.03
CA ILE A 139 2.40 -1.76 24.89
C ILE A 139 2.63 -0.39 25.55
N GLU A 140 2.47 0.71 24.80
CA GLU A 140 2.57 2.08 25.32
C GLU A 140 1.62 2.28 26.51
N GLN A 141 0.33 1.94 26.34
CA GLN A 141 -0.69 2.07 27.39
C GLN A 141 -0.34 1.23 28.63
N LYS A 142 0.15 0.01 28.43
CA LYS A 142 0.54 -0.89 29.52
C LYS A 142 1.74 -0.36 30.30
N GLU A 143 2.75 0.19 29.63
CA GLU A 143 3.92 0.76 30.29
C GLU A 143 3.58 2.11 30.96
N GLU A 144 2.68 2.89 30.38
CA GLU A 144 2.16 4.13 30.98
C GLU A 144 1.41 3.84 32.30
N SER A 145 0.59 2.78 32.36
CA SER A 145 -0.09 2.37 33.60
C SER A 145 0.84 1.92 34.73
N LYS A 146 2.09 1.53 34.40
CA LYS A 146 3.11 1.11 35.38
C LYS A 146 3.97 2.28 35.87
N GLY A 147 3.85 3.46 35.26
CA GLY A 147 4.69 4.62 35.56
C GLY A 147 6.11 4.53 34.97
N ASN A 148 6.33 3.72 33.93
CA ASN A 148 7.65 3.54 33.32
C ASN A 148 7.97 4.66 32.31
N GLU A 149 8.12 5.90 32.80
CA GLU A 149 8.19 7.13 31.97
C GLU A 149 9.28 7.08 30.88
N GLN A 150 10.46 6.52 31.18
CA GLN A 150 11.55 6.42 30.20
C GLN A 150 11.20 5.47 29.05
N GLN A 151 10.64 4.29 29.36
CA GLN A 151 10.21 3.32 28.36
C GLN A 151 9.05 3.87 27.53
N VAL A 152 8.09 4.54 28.16
CA VAL A 152 6.96 5.19 27.47
C VAL A 152 7.47 6.21 26.46
N THR A 153 8.51 6.98 26.78
CA THR A 153 9.11 7.93 25.84
C THR A 153 9.68 7.24 24.60
N LEU A 154 10.44 6.15 24.79
CA LEU A 154 11.00 5.37 23.68
C LEU A 154 9.90 4.71 22.82
N ILE A 155 8.85 4.19 23.46
CA ILE A 155 7.72 3.57 22.77
C ILE A 155 6.96 4.62 21.95
N LYS A 156 6.73 5.83 22.49
CA LYS A 156 6.08 6.95 21.79
C LYS A 156 6.84 7.33 20.52
N GLU A 157 8.16 7.44 20.58
CA GLU A 157 9.00 7.73 19.40
C GLU A 157 8.87 6.63 18.33
N TYR A 158 8.87 5.36 18.75
CA TYR A 158 8.72 4.24 17.82
C TYR A 158 7.31 4.18 17.21
N ARG A 159 6.25 4.42 18.00
CA ARG A 159 4.88 4.52 17.49
C ARG A 159 4.76 5.61 16.43
N GLN A 160 5.32 6.79 16.68
CA GLN A 160 5.28 7.91 15.72
C GLN A 160 5.98 7.58 14.40
N LYS A 161 7.05 6.76 14.43
CA LYS A 161 7.67 6.26 13.20
C LYS A 161 6.71 5.38 12.39
N ILE A 162 6.01 4.46 13.06
CA ILE A 162 5.01 3.59 12.41
C ILE A 162 3.84 4.43 11.86
N GLU A 163 3.40 5.46 12.60
CA GLU A 163 2.35 6.38 12.12
C GLU A 163 2.76 7.14 10.87
N ALA A 164 4.03 7.55 10.76
CA ALA A 164 4.55 8.19 9.56
C ALA A 164 4.58 7.22 8.36
N GLU A 165 4.97 5.96 8.57
CA GLU A 165 4.93 4.91 7.54
C GLU A 165 3.49 4.61 7.10
N LEU A 166 2.55 4.49 8.04
CA LEU A 166 1.11 4.32 7.78
C LEU A 166 0.54 5.49 6.98
N ALA A 167 0.84 6.72 7.39
CA ALA A 167 0.40 7.92 6.69
C ALA A 167 0.92 7.95 5.25
N GLN A 168 2.20 7.61 5.05
CA GLN A 168 2.80 7.57 3.71
C GLN A 168 2.13 6.54 2.80
N ILE A 169 1.79 5.36 3.31
CA ILE A 169 1.07 4.33 2.53
C ILE A 169 -0.33 4.83 2.15
N CYS A 170 -1.05 5.45 3.09
CA CYS A 170 -2.40 5.98 2.83
C CYS A 170 -2.37 7.13 1.81
N GLU A 171 -1.46 8.09 1.98
CA GLU A 171 -1.31 9.22 1.07
C GLU A 171 -0.92 8.77 -0.35
N ASP A 172 -0.13 7.70 -0.46
CA ASP A 172 0.27 7.13 -1.75
C ASP A 172 -0.93 6.60 -2.56
N ILE A 173 -1.73 5.70 -1.97
CA ILE A 173 -2.92 5.17 -2.67
C ILE A 173 -3.97 6.25 -2.90
N LEU A 174 -4.18 7.18 -1.96
CA LEU A 174 -5.11 8.29 -2.15
C LEU A 174 -4.71 9.15 -3.35
N ALA A 175 -3.40 9.38 -3.54
CA ALA A 175 -2.91 10.09 -4.71
C ALA A 175 -3.14 9.31 -6.02
N VAL A 176 -2.98 7.99 -6.00
CA VAL A 176 -3.26 7.12 -7.17
C VAL A 176 -4.75 7.13 -7.52
N LEU A 177 -5.61 7.02 -6.51
CA LEU A 177 -7.07 7.06 -6.67
C LEU A 177 -7.52 8.40 -7.27
N ASP A 178 -7.06 9.52 -6.73
CA ASP A 178 -7.50 10.85 -7.15
C ASP A 178 -6.96 11.26 -8.52
N LYS A 179 -5.73 10.85 -8.86
CA LYS A 179 -5.08 11.25 -10.13
C LYS A 179 -5.45 10.36 -11.31
N HIS A 180 -5.60 9.05 -11.08
CA HIS A 180 -5.65 8.07 -12.15
C HIS A 180 -6.95 7.26 -12.14
N LEU A 181 -7.27 6.60 -11.01
CA LEU A 181 -8.29 5.54 -11.02
C LEU A 181 -9.73 6.05 -10.97
N ILE A 182 -10.04 7.01 -10.09
CA ILE A 182 -11.39 7.59 -10.02
C ILE A 182 -11.74 8.33 -11.32
N PRO A 183 -10.85 9.15 -11.92
CA PRO A 183 -11.12 9.78 -13.20
C PRO A 183 -11.36 8.80 -14.37
N SER A 184 -10.67 7.65 -14.37
CA SER A 184 -10.77 6.65 -15.45
C SER A 184 -11.89 5.61 -15.23
N ALA A 185 -12.60 5.63 -14.09
CA ALA A 185 -13.66 4.68 -13.77
C ALA A 185 -14.95 4.95 -14.57
N GLN A 186 -15.42 3.95 -15.34
CA GLN A 186 -16.61 4.07 -16.18
C GLN A 186 -17.80 3.31 -15.59
N SER A 187 -17.59 2.08 -15.13
CA SER A 187 -18.64 1.22 -14.57
C SER A 187 -19.07 1.61 -13.14
N GLY A 188 -20.29 1.26 -12.76
CA GLY A 188 -20.78 1.43 -11.39
C GLY A 188 -19.91 0.68 -10.38
N GLU A 189 -19.51 -0.55 -10.72
CA GLU A 189 -18.60 -1.36 -9.89
C GLU A 189 -17.25 -0.69 -9.66
N SER A 190 -16.60 -0.16 -10.71
CA SER A 190 -15.29 0.47 -10.60
C SER A 190 -15.35 1.75 -9.76
N LYS A 191 -16.38 2.57 -9.98
CA LYS A 191 -16.64 3.78 -9.18
C LYS A 191 -16.87 3.47 -7.70
N VAL A 192 -17.77 2.53 -7.39
CA VAL A 192 -18.05 2.13 -6.00
C VAL A 192 -16.79 1.58 -5.34
N PHE A 193 -16.03 0.73 -6.05
CA PHE A 193 -14.80 0.15 -5.56
C PHE A 193 -13.77 1.22 -5.17
N TYR A 194 -13.48 2.18 -6.06
CA TYR A 194 -12.46 3.20 -5.80
C TYR A 194 -12.90 4.21 -4.75
N HIS A 195 -14.17 4.61 -4.72
CA HIS A 195 -14.69 5.48 -3.66
C HIS A 195 -14.71 4.77 -2.30
N LYS A 196 -15.08 3.49 -2.25
CA LYS A 196 -14.95 2.66 -1.04
C LYS A 196 -13.50 2.61 -0.56
N MET A 197 -12.56 2.33 -1.46
CA MET A 197 -11.13 2.29 -1.15
C MET A 197 -10.64 3.64 -0.62
N LYS A 198 -11.05 4.75 -1.25
CA LYS A 198 -10.76 6.12 -0.77
C LYS A 198 -11.28 6.35 0.66
N GLY A 199 -12.50 5.90 0.95
CA GLY A 199 -13.07 5.91 2.31
C GLY A 199 -12.22 5.11 3.30
N ASP A 200 -11.85 3.88 2.93
CA ASP A 200 -11.02 2.99 3.76
C ASP A 200 -9.67 3.64 4.14
N TYR A 201 -8.94 4.21 3.19
CA TYR A 201 -7.64 4.84 3.49
C TYR A 201 -7.75 6.16 4.25
N HIS A 202 -8.82 6.94 4.06
CA HIS A 202 -9.08 8.09 4.92
C HIS A 202 -9.50 7.68 6.33
N ARG A 203 -10.25 6.58 6.48
CA ARG A 203 -10.56 5.97 7.79
C ARG A 203 -9.28 5.53 8.49
N TYR A 204 -8.37 4.84 7.82
CA TYR A 204 -7.08 4.43 8.40
C TYR A 204 -6.26 5.63 8.89
N LEU A 205 -6.24 6.75 8.14
CA LEU A 205 -5.64 8.01 8.61
C LEU A 205 -6.33 8.57 9.86
N ALA A 206 -7.66 8.44 9.97
CA ALA A 206 -8.41 8.94 11.11
C ALA A 206 -8.20 8.11 12.40
N GLU A 207 -7.79 6.83 12.30
CA GLU A 207 -7.56 5.95 13.46
C GLU A 207 -6.51 6.50 14.41
N PHE A 208 -5.37 6.97 13.88
CA PHE A 208 -4.22 7.43 14.67
C PHE A 208 -4.01 8.95 14.64
N ALA A 209 -4.67 9.68 13.74
CA ALA A 209 -4.59 11.13 13.72
C ALA A 209 -5.25 11.77 14.97
N LEU A 210 -4.79 12.98 15.29
CA LEU A 210 -5.30 13.79 16.41
C LEU A 210 -5.77 15.16 15.94
N GLY A 211 -6.67 15.78 16.71
CA GLY A 211 -7.16 17.14 16.48
C GLY A 211 -7.76 17.35 15.08
N ASP A 212 -7.40 18.46 14.43
CA ASP A 212 -7.93 18.85 13.13
C ASP A 212 -7.60 17.85 12.00
N LYS A 213 -6.46 17.17 12.09
CA LYS A 213 -6.09 16.12 11.12
C LYS A 213 -7.06 14.96 11.20
N ARG A 214 -7.42 14.50 12.42
CA ARG A 214 -8.41 13.44 12.61
C ARG A 214 -9.76 13.82 12.01
N LYS A 215 -10.22 15.03 12.31
CA LYS A 215 -11.49 15.54 11.80
C LYS A 215 -11.49 15.60 10.27
N THR A 216 -10.45 16.15 9.67
CA THR A 216 -10.32 16.25 8.22
C THR A 216 -10.32 14.87 7.54
N SER A 217 -9.60 13.90 8.10
CA SER A 217 -9.58 12.53 7.58
C SER A 217 -10.94 11.84 7.73
N ALA A 218 -11.62 12.04 8.87
CA ALA A 218 -12.96 11.50 9.09
C ALA A 218 -14.00 12.11 8.12
N ASP A 219 -13.97 13.43 7.91
CA ASP A 219 -14.89 14.11 6.99
C ASP A 219 -14.70 13.61 5.54
N LYS A 220 -13.44 13.47 5.09
CA LYS A 220 -13.13 12.91 3.76
C LYS A 220 -13.50 11.44 3.61
N SER A 221 -13.33 10.65 4.66
CA SER A 221 -13.78 9.25 4.71
C SER A 221 -15.30 9.16 4.54
N LEU A 222 -16.04 9.98 5.30
CA LEU A 222 -17.49 10.06 5.22
C LEU A 222 -17.96 10.44 3.82
N GLU A 223 -17.38 11.48 3.23
CA GLU A 223 -17.70 11.93 1.87
C GLU A 223 -17.47 10.80 0.85
N ALA A 224 -16.33 10.12 0.93
CA ALA A 224 -16.00 9.04 0.00
C ALA A 224 -16.97 7.84 0.13
N TYR A 225 -17.32 7.42 1.35
CA TYR A 225 -18.30 6.36 1.56
C TYR A 225 -19.71 6.76 1.12
N GLN A 226 -20.11 8.02 1.30
CA GLN A 226 -21.39 8.54 0.82
C GLN A 226 -21.48 8.50 -0.71
N ASN A 227 -20.45 9.00 -1.40
CA ASN A 227 -20.35 8.94 -2.86
C ASN A 227 -20.40 7.48 -3.37
N ALA A 228 -19.69 6.56 -2.71
CA ALA A 228 -19.76 5.13 -3.03
C ALA A 228 -21.17 4.56 -2.84
N THR A 229 -21.87 4.96 -1.78
CA THR A 229 -23.22 4.45 -1.44
C THR A 229 -24.25 4.91 -2.45
N GLU A 230 -24.18 6.17 -2.89
CA GLU A 230 -25.11 6.74 -3.87
C GLU A 230 -25.02 6.01 -5.22
N VAL A 231 -23.79 5.74 -5.69
CA VAL A 231 -23.58 4.94 -6.91
C VAL A 231 -24.02 3.49 -6.69
N ALA A 232 -23.68 2.87 -5.56
CA ALA A 232 -24.01 1.47 -5.28
C ALA A 232 -25.51 1.23 -5.19
N GLN A 233 -26.29 2.18 -4.68
CA GLN A 233 -27.76 2.08 -4.62
C GLN A 233 -28.42 2.08 -5.99
N THR A 234 -27.79 2.73 -6.98
CA THR A 234 -28.31 2.84 -8.33
C THR A 234 -27.84 1.71 -9.24
N ASP A 235 -26.56 1.35 -9.13
CA ASP A 235 -25.88 0.52 -10.14
C ASP A 235 -25.67 -0.93 -9.69
N LEU A 236 -25.75 -1.24 -8.39
CA LEU A 236 -25.43 -2.56 -7.84
C LEU A 236 -26.60 -3.16 -7.07
N ALA A 237 -26.87 -4.45 -7.27
CA ALA A 237 -27.87 -5.19 -6.50
C ALA A 237 -27.52 -5.21 -4.99
N PRO A 238 -28.50 -5.26 -4.08
CA PRO A 238 -28.26 -5.36 -2.63
C PRO A 238 -27.35 -6.53 -2.21
N THR A 239 -27.39 -7.62 -2.97
CA THR A 239 -26.56 -8.81 -2.78
C THR A 239 -25.14 -8.68 -3.35
N HIS A 240 -24.84 -7.63 -4.11
CA HIS A 240 -23.55 -7.50 -4.77
C HIS A 240 -22.38 -7.40 -3.75
N PRO A 241 -21.31 -8.22 -3.85
CA PRO A 241 -20.23 -8.26 -2.86
C PRO A 241 -19.56 -6.90 -2.58
N ILE A 242 -19.32 -6.09 -3.63
CA ILE A 242 -18.77 -4.73 -3.46
C ILE A 242 -19.72 -3.83 -2.64
N ARG A 243 -21.04 -3.90 -2.86
CA ARG A 243 -22.03 -3.09 -2.12
C ARG A 243 -22.15 -3.55 -0.67
N LEU A 244 -22.16 -4.86 -0.42
CA LEU A 244 -22.11 -5.43 0.93
C LEU A 244 -20.83 -5.05 1.67
N GLY A 245 -19.68 -5.16 1.00
CA GLY A 245 -18.39 -4.79 1.57
C GLY A 245 -18.28 -3.29 1.87
N LEU A 246 -18.91 -2.43 1.05
CA LEU A 246 -19.05 -1.01 1.33
C LEU A 246 -19.87 -0.78 2.60
N ALA A 247 -21.06 -1.39 2.72
CA ALA A 247 -21.91 -1.24 3.90
C ALA A 247 -21.21 -1.72 5.18
N LEU A 248 -20.49 -2.85 5.10
CA LEU A 248 -19.67 -3.37 6.20
C LEU A 248 -18.63 -2.33 6.65
N ASN A 249 -17.77 -1.86 5.76
CA ASN A 249 -16.71 -0.91 6.14
C ASN A 249 -17.27 0.45 6.59
N PHE A 250 -18.38 0.90 5.99
CA PHE A 250 -19.00 2.16 6.38
C PHE A 250 -19.70 2.05 7.75
N SER A 251 -20.25 0.88 8.10
CA SER A 251 -20.77 0.64 9.45
C SER A 251 -19.65 0.65 10.50
N VAL A 252 -18.50 0.03 10.21
CA VAL A 252 -17.30 0.09 11.07
C VAL A 252 -16.83 1.54 11.24
N PHE A 253 -16.83 2.34 10.16
CA PHE A 253 -16.50 3.76 10.24
C PHE A 253 -17.44 4.54 11.18
N TYR A 254 -18.76 4.32 11.08
CA TYR A 254 -19.72 4.96 12.00
C TYR A 254 -19.46 4.56 13.45
N TYR A 255 -19.12 3.30 13.69
CA TYR A 255 -18.87 2.78 15.03
C TYR A 255 -17.54 3.32 15.61
N GLU A 256 -16.43 3.07 14.93
CA GLU A 256 -15.07 3.28 15.47
C GLU A 256 -14.56 4.70 15.31
N ILE A 257 -14.96 5.42 14.24
CA ILE A 257 -14.43 6.76 13.95
C ILE A 257 -15.39 7.86 14.40
N LEU A 258 -16.68 7.72 14.07
CA LEU A 258 -17.70 8.73 14.39
C LEU A 258 -18.39 8.50 15.73
N ASN A 259 -18.06 7.43 16.45
CA ASN A 259 -18.67 7.08 17.73
C ASN A 259 -20.20 7.15 17.69
N SER A 260 -20.78 6.60 16.61
CA SER A 260 -22.21 6.63 16.30
C SER A 260 -22.75 5.19 16.17
N PRO A 261 -22.79 4.41 17.26
CA PRO A 261 -23.15 2.99 17.24
C PRO A 261 -24.55 2.74 16.69
N ASP A 262 -25.53 3.59 16.99
CA ASP A 262 -26.89 3.48 16.45
C ASP A 262 -26.91 3.50 14.91
N LYS A 263 -26.13 4.41 14.31
CA LYS A 263 -26.02 4.52 12.84
C LYS A 263 -25.29 3.32 12.25
N ALA A 264 -24.24 2.84 12.91
CA ALA A 264 -23.51 1.65 12.49
C ALA A 264 -24.41 0.42 12.46
N CYS A 265 -25.12 0.15 13.55
CA CYS A 265 -26.06 -0.96 13.66
C CYS A 265 -27.21 -0.85 12.67
N HIS A 266 -27.79 0.35 12.49
CA HIS A 266 -28.85 0.57 11.51
C HIS A 266 -28.37 0.28 10.08
N LEU A 267 -27.19 0.79 9.70
CA LEU A 267 -26.64 0.58 8.36
C LEU A 267 -26.33 -0.91 8.11
N ALA A 268 -25.65 -1.57 9.06
CA ALA A 268 -25.29 -2.97 8.93
C ALA A 268 -26.52 -3.88 8.86
N LYS A 269 -27.55 -3.60 9.69
CA LYS A 269 -28.81 -4.33 9.68
C LYS A 269 -29.59 -4.13 8.39
N ALA A 270 -29.73 -2.89 7.91
CA ALA A 270 -30.41 -2.61 6.66
C ALA A 270 -29.76 -3.33 5.47
N ALA A 271 -28.43 -3.28 5.36
CA ALA A 271 -27.71 -3.99 4.30
C ALA A 271 -27.88 -5.52 4.39
N PHE A 272 -27.90 -6.09 5.60
CA PHE A 272 -28.13 -7.51 5.81
C PHE A 272 -29.57 -7.91 5.41
N ASP A 273 -30.58 -7.17 5.87
CA ASP A 273 -31.99 -7.44 5.62
C ASP A 273 -32.32 -7.29 4.12
N ASP A 274 -31.81 -6.25 3.46
CA ASP A 274 -31.97 -6.04 2.01
C ASP A 274 -31.35 -7.18 1.19
N ALA A 275 -30.16 -7.67 1.58
CA ALA A 275 -29.50 -8.77 0.89
C ALA A 275 -30.21 -10.11 1.11
N ILE A 276 -30.76 -10.36 2.30
CA ILE A 276 -31.58 -11.55 2.58
C ILE A 276 -32.81 -11.60 1.67
N ALA A 277 -33.46 -10.45 1.41
CA ALA A 277 -34.67 -10.40 0.60
C ALA A 277 -34.45 -10.84 -0.86
N GLU A 278 -33.21 -10.73 -1.37
CA GLU A 278 -32.85 -11.05 -2.75
C GLU A 278 -31.83 -12.20 -2.85
N LEU A 279 -31.54 -12.90 -1.75
CA LEU A 279 -30.49 -13.92 -1.71
C LEU A 279 -30.77 -15.12 -2.63
N ASP A 280 -32.04 -15.49 -2.79
CA ASP A 280 -32.50 -16.62 -3.59
C ASP A 280 -32.27 -16.41 -5.11
N THR A 281 -31.91 -15.20 -5.55
CA THR A 281 -31.68 -14.91 -6.97
C THR A 281 -30.22 -15.08 -7.40
N LEU A 282 -29.31 -15.39 -6.47
CA LEU A 282 -27.88 -15.52 -6.75
C LEU A 282 -27.51 -16.85 -7.42
N SER A 283 -26.45 -16.81 -8.24
CA SER A 283 -25.74 -18.02 -8.68
C SER A 283 -24.95 -18.64 -7.52
N GLU A 284 -24.54 -19.91 -7.64
CA GLU A 284 -23.77 -20.58 -6.58
C GLU A 284 -22.43 -19.87 -6.26
N GLU A 285 -21.79 -19.31 -7.29
CA GLU A 285 -20.53 -18.58 -7.17
C GLU A 285 -20.73 -17.27 -6.39
N SER A 286 -21.66 -16.42 -6.83
CA SER A 286 -21.95 -15.14 -6.16
C SER A 286 -22.55 -15.34 -4.76
N TYR A 287 -23.23 -16.46 -4.51
CA TYR A 287 -23.79 -16.80 -3.20
C TYR A 287 -22.70 -16.94 -2.13
N LYS A 288 -21.57 -17.59 -2.45
CA LYS A 288 -20.47 -17.80 -1.48
C LYS A 288 -19.85 -16.48 -1.05
N ASP A 289 -19.56 -15.59 -1.99
CA ASP A 289 -18.95 -14.29 -1.69
C ASP A 289 -19.88 -13.37 -0.89
N SER A 290 -21.16 -13.33 -1.29
CA SER A 290 -22.16 -12.49 -0.64
C SER A 290 -22.44 -12.97 0.79
N THR A 291 -22.62 -14.28 0.99
CA THR A 291 -22.89 -14.85 2.32
C THR A 291 -21.71 -14.72 3.28
N LEU A 292 -20.47 -14.79 2.78
CA LEU A 292 -19.29 -14.52 3.59
C LEU A 292 -19.34 -13.09 4.18
N ILE A 293 -19.64 -12.07 3.37
CA ILE A 293 -19.70 -10.68 3.84
C ILE A 293 -20.92 -10.46 4.75
N MET A 294 -22.07 -11.07 4.44
CA MET A 294 -23.25 -11.03 5.31
C MET A 294 -22.98 -11.64 6.69
N GLN A 295 -22.16 -12.69 6.77
CA GLN A 295 -21.73 -13.26 8.04
C GLN A 295 -20.90 -12.25 8.84
N LEU A 296 -19.97 -11.52 8.21
CA LEU A 296 -19.19 -10.47 8.88
C LEU A 296 -20.07 -9.31 9.39
N LEU A 297 -21.08 -8.90 8.62
CA LEU A 297 -22.09 -7.93 9.08
C LEU A 297 -22.82 -8.43 10.34
N ARG A 298 -23.23 -9.70 10.35
CA ARG A 298 -23.89 -10.33 11.50
C ARG A 298 -22.98 -10.41 12.73
N ASP A 299 -21.71 -10.75 12.51
CA ASP A 299 -20.71 -10.85 13.58
C ASP A 299 -20.47 -9.48 14.23
N ASN A 300 -20.34 -8.41 13.43
CA ASN A 300 -20.24 -7.05 13.94
C ASN A 300 -21.50 -6.61 14.71
N LEU A 301 -22.70 -6.88 14.17
CA LEU A 301 -23.95 -6.58 14.88
C LEU A 301 -24.03 -7.30 16.23
N THR A 302 -23.61 -8.57 16.29
CA THR A 302 -23.57 -9.36 17.53
C THR A 302 -22.58 -8.75 18.52
N LEU A 303 -21.38 -8.38 18.04
CA LEU A 303 -20.35 -7.75 18.86
C LEU A 303 -20.86 -6.45 19.49
N TRP A 304 -21.38 -5.53 18.66
CA TRP A 304 -21.80 -4.20 19.10
C TRP A 304 -23.01 -4.25 20.05
N THR A 305 -23.98 -5.13 19.79
CA THR A 305 -25.17 -5.26 20.65
C THR A 305 -24.90 -6.04 21.95
N SER A 306 -23.91 -6.93 21.98
CA SER A 306 -23.52 -7.64 23.21
C SER A 306 -22.85 -6.72 24.24
N SER A 307 -22.17 -5.66 23.77
CA SER A 307 -21.47 -4.71 24.64
C SER A 307 -22.39 -3.75 25.40
N GLU A 308 -23.66 -3.62 24.98
CA GLU A 308 -24.66 -2.79 25.67
C GLU A 308 -25.29 -3.49 26.89
N THR A 309 -25.13 -4.81 27.02
CA THR A 309 -25.77 -5.62 28.07
C THR A 309 -24.92 -5.85 29.33
N GLU A 310 -23.65 -5.42 29.35
CA GLU A 310 -22.77 -5.58 30.52
C GLU A 310 -22.71 -4.29 31.36
N PRO A 311 -23.10 -4.31 32.65
CA PRO A 311 -22.90 -3.15 33.52
C PRO A 311 -21.41 -2.96 33.78
N SER A 312 -20.94 -1.72 33.60
CA SER A 312 -19.57 -1.25 33.82
C SER A 312 -18.86 -1.92 35.01
N GLY A 313 -18.06 -2.95 34.73
CA GLY A 313 -17.12 -3.58 35.66
C GLY A 313 -15.68 -3.27 35.26
N ASP A 314 -14.82 -3.00 36.25
CA ASP A 314 -13.40 -2.59 36.16
C ASP A 314 -12.47 -3.63 35.50
N ALA A 315 -12.78 -4.07 34.30
CA ALA A 315 -11.85 -4.76 33.41
C ALA A 315 -11.76 -3.95 32.12
N ALA A 316 -10.54 -3.50 31.78
CA ALA A 316 -10.29 -2.88 30.48
C ALA A 316 -10.84 -3.83 29.39
N PRO A 317 -11.76 -3.40 28.53
CA PRO A 317 -12.29 -4.27 27.50
C PRO A 317 -11.13 -4.67 26.60
N GLU A 318 -10.88 -5.97 26.46
CA GLU A 318 -10.13 -6.47 25.30
C GLU A 318 -10.89 -5.97 24.08
N ALA A 319 -10.31 -5.02 23.35
CA ALA A 319 -10.92 -4.46 22.15
C ALA A 319 -11.05 -5.58 21.11
N LYS A 320 -12.21 -6.23 21.06
CA LYS A 320 -12.57 -7.12 19.97
C LYS A 320 -12.73 -6.25 18.72
N GLU A 321 -11.87 -6.50 17.73
CA GLU A 321 -11.82 -5.73 16.48
C GLU A 321 -13.06 -6.04 15.63
N SER A 322 -13.69 -5.00 15.08
CA SER A 322 -14.78 -5.17 14.12
C SER A 322 -14.22 -5.80 12.84
N ALA A 323 -14.96 -6.76 12.27
CA ALA A 323 -14.59 -7.32 10.98
C ALA A 323 -14.70 -6.28 9.86
N GLU A 324 -13.67 -6.18 9.03
CA GLU A 324 -13.66 -5.42 7.78
C GLU A 324 -13.82 -6.38 6.58
N ALA A 325 -14.29 -5.86 5.45
CA ALA A 325 -14.46 -6.67 4.26
C ALA A 325 -13.13 -7.33 3.81
N PRO A 326 -13.17 -8.59 3.33
CA PRO A 326 -12.04 -9.16 2.59
C PRO A 326 -11.71 -8.29 1.37
N ALA A 327 -10.51 -8.44 0.79
CA ALA A 327 -10.29 -7.84 -0.54
C ALA A 327 -11.36 -8.44 -1.47
N ALA A 328 -11.84 -7.70 -2.47
CA ALA A 328 -12.69 -8.32 -3.48
C ALA A 328 -11.83 -9.38 -4.19
N THR A 329 -11.93 -10.61 -3.74
CA THR A 329 -11.43 -11.78 -4.43
C THR A 329 -12.65 -12.30 -5.16
N GLU A 330 -12.92 -11.78 -6.36
CA GLU A 330 -13.39 -12.73 -7.37
C GLU A 330 -12.22 -13.71 -7.50
N GLU A 331 -12.34 -14.89 -6.87
CA GLU A 331 -11.46 -16.00 -7.18
C GLU A 331 -11.73 -16.37 -8.64
N THR A 332 -11.07 -15.70 -9.59
CA THR A 332 -10.85 -16.27 -10.91
C THR A 332 -9.86 -17.41 -10.75
N LYS A 333 -10.33 -18.54 -10.22
CA LYS A 333 -9.78 -19.84 -10.59
C LYS A 333 -10.17 -20.08 -12.03
N ALA A 334 -9.43 -19.44 -12.94
CA ALA A 334 -9.32 -19.91 -14.30
C ALA A 334 -8.90 -21.39 -14.21
N SER A 335 -9.77 -22.24 -14.73
CA SER A 335 -9.52 -23.64 -15.02
C SER A 335 -8.11 -23.87 -15.55
N GLU A 336 -7.29 -24.61 -14.79
CA GLU A 336 -6.26 -25.49 -15.36
C GLU A 336 -6.87 -26.84 -15.72
#